data_AF-A0A139PK56-F1
#
_entry.id   AF-A0A139PK56-F1
#
_cell.length_a   1.000
_cell.length_b   1.000
_cell.length_c   1.000
_cell.angle_alpha   90.00
_cell.angle_beta   90.00
_cell.angle_gamma   90.00
#
_symmetry.space_group_name_H-M   'P 1'
#
loop_
_entity.id
_entity.type
_entity.pdbx_description
1 polymer ?
#
loop_
_entity_poly.entity_id
_entity_poly.type
_entity_poly.pdbx_seq_one_letter_code
_entity_poly.pdbx_strand_id
1 'polypeptide(L)'
;MSHIKFDYSKVLDKFVAPHEVEYMQAQVTAADELIRKGTGAGSDFLGWLDLPENYDREEFDRILKAAEQIKSDSDVLVVIGIGGSYLGAKAAIDFLNHHFANLQTKEERKAPQILYAGNSISSTYLADLVEYVADKDFSVNVISKSGTTTEPAIAFRVFKELLVKKYGKKKLTNVSTQQLTAKKVLLRLKQMPTVGKHLWFQMTSVDASQY
;
A
#
# COMPACT_ATOMS: atom_id res chain seq x y z
N MET A 1 -0.31 30.99 -5.10
CA MET A 1 -1.62 30.55 -4.56
C MET A 1 -1.54 29.06 -4.30
N SER A 2 -2.10 28.56 -3.19
CA SER A 2 -2.13 27.12 -2.91
C SER A 2 -3.14 26.40 -3.82
N HIS A 3 -2.88 25.13 -4.12
CA HIS A 3 -3.78 24.29 -4.93
C HIS A 3 -5.05 23.87 -4.16
N ILE A 4 -4.96 23.82 -2.82
CA ILE A 4 -6.07 23.51 -1.91
C ILE A 4 -6.31 24.73 -1.01
N LYS A 5 -7.59 25.04 -0.75
CA LYS A 5 -8.02 26.15 0.09
C LYS A 5 -8.65 25.62 1.37
N PHE A 6 -8.16 26.08 2.52
CA PHE A 6 -8.78 25.84 3.82
C PHE A 6 -9.60 27.08 4.20
N ASP A 7 -10.92 26.94 4.29
CA ASP A 7 -11.85 28.01 4.65
C ASP A 7 -12.53 27.68 5.99
N TYR A 8 -12.17 28.44 7.02
CA TYR A 8 -12.72 28.33 8.37
C TYR A 8 -13.61 29.52 8.76
N SER A 9 -14.04 30.34 7.79
CA SER A 9 -14.88 31.53 8.00
C SER A 9 -16.23 31.24 8.64
N LYS A 10 -16.73 30.00 8.51
CA LYS A 10 -17.99 29.56 9.13
C LYS A 10 -17.85 29.24 10.63
N VAL A 11 -16.62 29.13 11.12
CA VAL A 11 -16.28 28.81 12.51
C VAL A 11 -15.84 30.06 13.27
N LEU A 12 -15.00 30.88 12.62
CA LEU A 12 -14.50 32.13 13.17
C LEU A 12 -15.65 33.08 13.52
N ASP A 13 -15.50 33.83 14.62
CA ASP A 13 -16.46 34.81 15.15
C ASP A 13 -17.83 34.24 15.59
N LYS A 14 -18.09 32.95 15.34
CA LYS A 14 -19.32 32.25 15.77
C LYS A 14 -19.09 31.29 16.93
N PHE A 15 -18.01 30.51 16.84
CA PHE A 15 -17.70 29.46 17.81
C PHE A 15 -16.28 29.60 18.38
N VAL A 16 -15.40 30.28 17.66
CA VAL A 16 -14.01 30.54 18.05
C VAL A 16 -13.69 31.99 17.71
N ALA A 17 -13.20 32.76 18.67
CA ALA A 17 -12.76 34.13 18.43
C ALA A 17 -11.39 34.16 17.71
N PRO A 18 -11.11 35.18 16.87
CA PRO A 18 -9.86 35.24 16.10
C PRO A 18 -8.59 35.14 16.94
N HIS A 19 -8.56 35.82 18.09
CA HIS A 19 -7.41 35.82 19.01
C HIS A 19 -7.12 34.44 19.61
N GLU A 20 -8.11 33.55 19.70
CA GLU A 20 -7.88 32.18 20.20
C GLU A 20 -6.97 31.40 19.24
N VAL A 21 -7.14 31.59 17.93
CA VAL A 21 -6.27 31.00 16.90
C VAL A 21 -4.89 31.63 16.95
N GLU A 22 -4.81 32.96 17.10
CA GLU A 22 -3.55 33.70 17.21
C GLU A 22 -2.72 33.24 18.43
N TYR A 23 -3.37 32.97 19.56
CA TYR A 23 -2.71 32.48 20.77
C TYR A 23 -2.13 31.07 20.63
N MET A 24 -2.53 30.29 19.62
CA MET A 24 -1.94 28.98 19.33
C MET A 24 -0.63 29.08 18.55
N GLN A 25 -0.26 30.27 18.04
CA GLN A 25 0.87 30.42 17.12
C GLN A 25 2.20 29.93 17.72
N ALA A 26 2.44 30.17 19.02
CA ALA A 26 3.66 29.71 19.68
C ALA A 26 3.76 28.17 19.69
N GLN A 27 2.65 27.49 19.95
CA GLN A 27 2.55 26.02 19.97
C GLN A 27 2.68 25.45 18.55
N VAL A 28 2.08 26.10 17.55
CA VAL A 28 2.20 25.70 16.14
C VAL A 28 3.66 25.82 15.67
N THR A 29 4.34 26.93 15.98
CA THR A 29 5.74 27.12 15.65
C THR A 29 6.63 26.06 16.32
N ALA A 30 6.41 25.79 17.61
CA ALA A 30 7.14 24.74 18.30
C ALA A 30 6.91 23.35 17.67
N ALA A 31 5.67 23.03 17.29
CA ALA A 31 5.34 21.76 16.64
C ALA A 31 5.97 21.63 15.24
N ASP A 32 5.92 22.68 14.41
CA ASP A 32 6.56 22.71 13.09
C ASP A 32 8.09 22.51 13.22
N GLU A 33 8.73 23.17 14.19
CA GLU A 33 10.16 22.96 14.46
C GLU A 33 10.48 21.52 14.86
N LEU A 34 9.70 20.91 15.77
CA LEU A 34 9.91 19.52 16.21
C LEU A 34 9.82 18.54 15.04
N ILE A 35 8.87 18.77 14.12
CA ILE A 35 8.67 17.95 12.92
C ILE A 35 9.84 18.15 11.96
N ARG A 36 10.15 19.40 11.57
CA ARG A 36 11.19 19.68 10.56
C ARG A 36 12.60 19.35 11.04
N LYS A 37 12.87 19.50 12.34
CA LYS A 37 14.18 19.15 12.93
C LYS A 37 14.26 17.68 13.36
N GLY A 38 13.15 16.93 13.33
CA GLY A 38 13.12 15.53 13.74
C GLY A 38 13.50 15.30 15.21
N THR A 39 13.19 16.25 16.09
CA THR A 39 13.55 16.20 17.52
C THR A 39 12.38 15.81 18.43
N GLY A 40 11.16 15.76 17.89
CA GLY A 40 9.96 15.34 18.62
C GLY A 40 9.86 13.83 18.83
N ALA A 41 8.92 13.42 19.69
CA ALA A 41 8.61 12.00 19.87
C ALA A 41 8.11 11.37 18.55
N GLY A 42 8.62 10.18 18.22
CA GLY A 42 8.28 9.49 16.97
C GLY A 42 9.03 9.99 15.73
N SER A 43 10.11 10.76 15.91
CA SER A 43 10.90 11.31 14.79
C SER A 43 11.48 10.26 13.84
N ASP A 44 11.62 9.00 14.28
CA ASP A 44 11.99 7.86 13.44
C ASP A 44 11.03 7.62 12.25
N PHE A 45 9.81 8.19 12.28
CA PHE A 45 8.76 7.98 11.29
C PHE A 45 8.40 9.22 10.46
N LEU A 46 9.32 10.18 10.32
CA LEU A 46 9.10 11.42 9.56
C LEU A 46 9.47 11.34 8.07
N GLY A 47 9.81 10.15 7.55
CA GLY A 47 10.19 9.97 6.15
C GLY A 47 9.12 10.39 5.12
N TRP A 48 7.87 10.59 5.54
CA TRP A 48 6.79 11.11 4.68
C TRP A 48 6.91 12.60 4.36
N LEU A 49 7.67 13.37 5.15
CA LEU A 49 7.77 14.83 5.00
C LEU A 49 8.38 15.20 3.65
N ASP A 50 9.51 14.58 3.31
CA ASP A 50 10.25 14.87 2.08
C ASP A 50 10.00 13.83 0.97
N LEU A 51 9.18 12.80 1.23
CA LEU A 51 8.87 11.73 0.27
C LEU A 51 8.37 12.25 -1.08
N PRO A 52 7.51 13.29 -1.18
CA PRO A 52 7.08 13.81 -2.48
C PRO A 52 8.23 14.33 -3.37
N GLU A 53 9.33 14.76 -2.76
CA GLU A 53 10.51 15.30 -3.46
C GLU A 53 11.63 14.25 -3.62
N ASN A 54 11.81 13.41 -2.60
CA ASN A 54 12.95 12.51 -2.41
C ASN A 54 12.59 11.01 -2.47
N TYR A 55 11.54 10.64 -3.20
CA TYR A 55 11.23 9.22 -3.44
C TYR A 55 12.29 8.55 -4.34
N ASP A 56 12.44 7.23 -4.20
CA ASP A 56 13.31 6.43 -5.07
C ASP A 56 12.72 6.36 -6.49
N ARG A 57 13.36 7.05 -7.43
CA ARG A 57 12.94 7.14 -8.84
C ARG A 57 13.10 5.82 -9.59
N GLU A 58 14.10 5.01 -9.24
CA GLU A 58 14.26 3.70 -9.84
C GLU A 58 13.18 2.73 -9.36
N GLU A 59 12.80 2.81 -8.08
CA GLU A 59 11.66 2.05 -7.56
C GLU A 59 10.36 2.48 -8.23
N PHE A 60 10.16 3.78 -8.41
CA PHE A 60 8.99 4.31 -9.11
C PHE A 60 8.89 3.77 -10.55
N ASP A 61 10.00 3.74 -11.30
CA ASP A 61 10.04 3.16 -12.64
C ASP A 61 9.74 1.65 -12.64
N ARG A 62 10.21 0.92 -11.62
CA ARG A 62 9.87 -0.51 -11.44
C ARG A 62 8.37 -0.70 -11.16
N ILE A 63 7.74 0.19 -10.38
CA ILE A 63 6.29 0.17 -10.13
C ILE A 63 5.53 0.36 -11.44
N LEU A 64 5.89 1.36 -12.26
CA LEU A 64 5.24 1.61 -13.54
C LEU A 64 5.35 0.41 -14.49
N LYS A 65 6.55 -0.17 -14.61
CA LYS A 65 6.78 -1.38 -15.42
C LYS A 65 5.95 -2.56 -14.92
N ALA A 66 5.85 -2.73 -13.60
CA ALA A 66 5.04 -3.80 -13.03
C ALA A 66 3.55 -3.60 -13.28
N ALA A 67 3.05 -2.38 -13.18
CA ALA A 67 1.65 -2.05 -13.49
C ALA A 67 1.30 -2.37 -14.95
N GLU A 68 2.15 -2.01 -15.91
CA GLU A 68 1.93 -2.34 -17.33
C GLU A 68 1.98 -3.85 -17.60
N GLN A 69 2.90 -4.58 -16.96
CA GLN A 69 2.94 -6.03 -17.07
C GLN A 69 1.64 -6.66 -16.54
N ILE A 70 1.20 -6.27 -15.34
CA ILE A 70 -0.05 -6.78 -14.74
C ILE A 70 -1.26 -6.46 -15.62
N LYS A 71 -1.31 -5.26 -16.20
CA LYS A 71 -2.37 -4.87 -17.14
C LYS A 71 -2.38 -5.74 -18.40
N SER A 72 -1.22 -6.20 -18.86
CA SER A 72 -1.10 -7.05 -20.06
C SER A 72 -1.49 -8.51 -19.82
N ASP A 73 -1.30 -9.03 -18.61
CA ASP A 73 -1.37 -10.47 -18.34
C ASP A 73 -2.36 -10.88 -17.23
N SER A 74 -3.13 -9.94 -16.69
CA SER A 74 -4.07 -10.18 -15.61
C SER A 74 -5.44 -9.51 -15.87
N ASP A 75 -6.52 -10.25 -15.66
CA ASP A 75 -7.88 -9.74 -15.60
C ASP A 75 -8.20 -9.15 -14.23
N VAL A 76 -7.55 -9.66 -13.18
CA VAL A 76 -7.75 -9.24 -11.77
C VAL A 76 -6.41 -8.98 -11.08
N LEU A 77 -6.34 -7.91 -10.30
CA LEU A 77 -5.31 -7.67 -9.30
C LEU A 77 -5.92 -7.83 -7.90
N VAL A 78 -5.46 -8.83 -7.15
CA VAL A 78 -5.83 -9.01 -5.74
C VAL A 78 -4.79 -8.31 -4.86
N VAL A 79 -5.21 -7.26 -4.16
CA VAL A 79 -4.38 -6.55 -3.17
C VAL A 79 -4.63 -7.14 -1.79
N ILE A 80 -3.59 -7.70 -1.18
CA ILE A 80 -3.64 -8.29 0.16
C ILE A 80 -3.00 -7.34 1.16
N GLY A 81 -3.80 -6.76 2.06
CA GLY A 81 -3.34 -5.80 3.06
C GLY A 81 -4.47 -5.31 3.97
N ILE A 82 -4.11 -4.73 5.11
CA ILE A 82 -5.04 -4.13 6.06
C ILE A 82 -4.51 -2.77 6.56
N GLY A 83 -5.40 -1.93 7.10
CA GLY A 83 -5.03 -0.61 7.61
C GLY A 83 -4.43 0.29 6.52
N GLY A 84 -3.25 0.86 6.79
CA GLY A 84 -2.55 1.73 5.83
C GLY A 84 -2.17 1.01 4.52
N SER A 85 -1.97 -0.30 4.55
CA SER A 85 -1.67 -1.13 3.37
C SER A 85 -2.91 -1.44 2.51
N TYR A 86 -4.08 -0.92 2.88
CA TYR A 86 -5.36 -1.10 2.18
C TYR A 86 -6.02 0.24 1.87
N LEU A 87 -6.24 1.07 2.88
CA LEU A 87 -7.08 2.27 2.78
C LEU A 87 -6.54 3.33 1.83
N GLY A 88 -5.21 3.53 1.78
CA GLY A 88 -4.61 4.52 0.87
C GLY A 88 -4.84 4.17 -0.61
N ALA A 89 -4.59 2.91 -0.97
CA ALA A 89 -4.83 2.41 -2.33
C ALA A 89 -6.33 2.47 -2.68
N LYS A 90 -7.19 1.98 -1.78
CA LYS A 90 -8.65 1.99 -2.00
C LYS A 90 -9.20 3.39 -2.16
N ALA A 91 -8.82 4.33 -1.29
CA ALA A 91 -9.29 5.70 -1.36
C ALA A 91 -8.89 6.39 -2.68
N ALA A 92 -7.63 6.24 -3.11
CA ALA A 92 -7.17 6.80 -4.37
C ALA A 92 -7.90 6.19 -5.57
N ILE A 93 -8.06 4.86 -5.59
CA ILE A 93 -8.75 4.15 -6.68
C ILE A 93 -10.22 4.58 -6.74
N ASP A 94 -10.94 4.54 -5.62
CA ASP A 94 -12.36 4.88 -5.57
C ASP A 94 -12.61 6.37 -5.92
N PHE A 95 -11.69 7.27 -5.55
CA PHE A 95 -11.79 8.70 -5.82
C PHE A 95 -11.50 9.06 -7.28
N LEU A 96 -10.52 8.39 -7.91
CA LEU A 96 -10.03 8.74 -9.25
C LEU A 96 -10.65 7.91 -10.38
N ASN A 97 -11.41 6.86 -10.07
CA ASN A 97 -11.98 5.97 -11.08
C ASN A 97 -13.51 5.98 -11.09
N HIS A 98 -14.08 5.39 -12.15
CA HIS A 98 -15.51 5.16 -12.25
C HIS A 98 -16.00 4.29 -11.08
N HIS A 99 -17.10 4.68 -10.42
CA HIS A 99 -17.63 3.96 -9.26
C HIS A 99 -17.97 2.49 -9.53
N PHE A 100 -18.29 2.16 -10.78
CA PHE A 100 -18.57 0.79 -11.23
C PHE A 100 -17.44 0.21 -12.10
N ALA A 101 -16.20 0.68 -11.96
CA ALA A 101 -15.07 0.23 -12.79
C ALA A 101 -14.94 -1.30 -12.83
N ASN A 102 -15.16 -1.99 -11.70
CA ASN A 102 -15.12 -3.45 -11.66
C ASN A 102 -16.28 -4.14 -12.40
N LEU A 103 -17.39 -3.44 -12.68
CA LEU A 103 -18.52 -3.97 -13.47
C LEU A 103 -18.40 -3.65 -14.97
N GLN A 104 -17.48 -2.77 -15.35
CA GLN A 104 -17.20 -2.45 -16.75
C GLN A 104 -16.51 -3.61 -17.47
N THR A 105 -16.64 -3.64 -18.79
CA THR A 105 -15.88 -4.57 -19.63
C THR A 105 -14.39 -4.29 -19.54
N LYS A 106 -13.56 -5.24 -19.99
CA LYS A 106 -12.10 -5.06 -19.99
C LYS A 106 -11.68 -3.90 -20.90
N GLU A 107 -12.39 -3.71 -22.01
CA GLU A 107 -12.15 -2.68 -23.02
C GLU A 107 -12.48 -1.28 -22.49
N GLU A 108 -13.54 -1.16 -21.69
CA GLU A 108 -13.93 0.09 -21.04
C GLU A 108 -12.99 0.45 -19.89
N ARG A 109 -12.70 -0.52 -19.00
CA ARG A 109 -11.86 -0.30 -17.81
C ARG A 109 -10.39 -0.08 -18.17
N LYS A 110 -9.88 -0.71 -19.24
CA LYS A 110 -8.47 -0.64 -19.70
C LYS A 110 -7.44 -0.98 -18.61
N ALA A 111 -7.86 -1.71 -17.58
CA ALA A 111 -7.07 -2.12 -16.43
C ALA A 111 -7.68 -3.41 -15.84
N PRO A 112 -6.92 -4.17 -15.01
CA PRO A 112 -7.49 -5.28 -14.25
C PRO A 112 -8.58 -4.81 -13.29
N GLN A 113 -9.49 -5.70 -12.92
CA GLN A 113 -10.35 -5.50 -11.76
C GLN A 113 -9.48 -5.45 -10.51
N ILE A 114 -9.73 -4.51 -9.60
CA ILE A 114 -8.99 -4.43 -8.33
C ILE A 114 -9.88 -4.96 -7.22
N LEU A 115 -9.46 -6.06 -6.61
CA LEU A 115 -10.12 -6.70 -5.47
C LEU A 115 -9.17 -6.74 -4.28
N TYR A 116 -9.72 -6.86 -3.08
CA TYR A 116 -8.96 -6.78 -1.84
C TYR A 116 -9.15 -8.04 -1.02
N ALA A 117 -8.10 -8.49 -0.33
CA ALA A 117 -8.17 -9.58 0.63
C ALA A 117 -7.27 -9.27 1.83
N GLY A 118 -7.42 -10.06 2.90
CA GLY A 118 -6.60 -9.88 4.10
C GLY A 118 -6.82 -8.55 4.83
N ASN A 119 -7.89 -7.82 4.50
CA ASN A 119 -8.40 -6.66 5.24
C ASN A 119 -9.48 -7.06 6.28
N SER A 120 -9.76 -8.35 6.41
CA SER A 120 -10.61 -8.97 7.43
C SER A 120 -10.27 -10.47 7.57
N ILE A 121 -10.89 -11.17 8.52
CA ILE A 121 -10.79 -12.64 8.72
C ILE A 121 -12.12 -13.33 8.33
N SER A 122 -12.91 -12.73 7.44
CA SER A 122 -14.13 -13.38 6.96
C SER A 122 -13.78 -14.55 6.04
N SER A 123 -14.00 -15.78 6.52
CA SER A 123 -13.78 -16.99 5.73
C SER A 123 -14.71 -17.05 4.50
N THR A 124 -15.96 -16.62 4.65
CA THR A 124 -16.93 -16.58 3.55
C THR A 124 -16.47 -15.64 2.45
N TYR A 125 -16.10 -14.40 2.79
CA TYR A 125 -15.61 -13.44 1.81
C TYR A 125 -14.36 -13.95 1.07
N LEU A 126 -13.43 -14.56 1.80
CA LEU A 126 -12.22 -15.10 1.20
C LEU A 126 -12.52 -16.29 0.27
N ALA A 127 -13.46 -17.16 0.64
CA ALA A 127 -13.89 -18.28 -0.20
C ALA A 127 -14.58 -17.79 -1.47
N ASP A 128 -15.53 -16.87 -1.36
CA ASP A 128 -16.23 -16.27 -2.50
C ASP A 128 -15.25 -15.57 -3.46
N LEU A 129 -14.24 -14.87 -2.90
CA LEU A 129 -13.21 -14.22 -3.71
C LEU A 129 -12.31 -15.24 -4.43
N VAL A 130 -11.93 -16.33 -3.77
CA VAL A 130 -11.16 -17.42 -4.39
C VAL A 130 -11.94 -18.07 -5.53
N GLU A 131 -13.23 -18.35 -5.31
CA GLU A 131 -14.13 -18.85 -6.35
C GLU A 131 -14.19 -17.87 -7.53
N TYR A 132 -14.40 -16.58 -7.24
CA TYR A 132 -14.50 -15.54 -8.25
C TYR A 132 -13.26 -15.44 -9.15
N VAL A 133 -12.04 -15.59 -8.61
CA VAL A 133 -10.81 -15.46 -9.42
C VAL A 133 -10.34 -16.78 -10.05
N ALA A 134 -10.95 -17.91 -9.70
CA ALA A 134 -10.45 -19.24 -10.07
C ALA A 134 -10.32 -19.46 -11.58
N ASP A 135 -11.21 -18.86 -12.37
CA ASP A 135 -11.26 -18.96 -13.83
C ASP A 135 -10.55 -17.80 -14.56
N LYS A 136 -10.14 -16.74 -13.85
CA LYS A 136 -9.54 -15.52 -14.42
C LYS A 136 -8.02 -15.50 -14.33
N ASP A 137 -7.34 -14.87 -15.26
CA ASP A 137 -5.92 -14.59 -15.04
C ASP A 137 -5.77 -13.50 -13.98
N PHE A 138 -4.96 -13.73 -12.95
CA PHE A 138 -4.82 -12.78 -11.85
C PHE A 138 -3.40 -12.67 -11.32
N SER A 139 -3.13 -11.48 -10.79
CA SER A 139 -1.91 -11.15 -10.04
C SER A 139 -2.25 -10.86 -8.58
N VAL A 140 -1.29 -11.09 -7.69
CA VAL A 140 -1.42 -10.80 -6.25
C VAL A 140 -0.36 -9.79 -5.83
N ASN A 141 -0.79 -8.72 -5.14
CA ASN A 141 0.07 -7.74 -4.49
C ASN A 141 -0.12 -7.80 -2.98
N VAL A 142 0.86 -8.33 -2.26
CA VAL A 142 0.83 -8.49 -0.80
C VAL A 142 1.64 -7.38 -0.14
N ILE A 143 0.96 -6.56 0.67
CA ILE A 143 1.52 -5.39 1.33
C ILE A 143 1.37 -5.58 2.83
N SER A 144 2.48 -5.87 3.50
CA SER A 144 2.57 -5.84 4.97
C SER A 144 3.97 -5.45 5.41
N LYS A 145 4.07 -4.48 6.33
CA LYS A 145 5.37 -4.00 6.83
C LYS A 145 6.10 -5.08 7.64
N SER A 146 5.41 -5.73 8.56
CA SER A 146 6.00 -6.83 9.35
C SER A 146 5.94 -8.16 8.59
N GLY A 147 4.95 -8.30 7.71
CA GLY A 147 4.55 -9.54 7.04
C GLY A 147 4.08 -10.66 7.98
N THR A 148 3.95 -10.34 9.27
CA THR A 148 3.35 -11.16 10.32
C THR A 148 1.95 -10.68 10.69
N THR A 149 1.43 -9.65 10.01
CA THR A 149 0.05 -9.18 10.20
C THR A 149 -0.91 -10.33 9.89
N THR A 150 -1.77 -10.67 10.85
CA THR A 150 -2.57 -11.91 10.85
C THR A 150 -3.46 -12.04 9.61
N GLU A 151 -4.25 -11.01 9.31
CA GLU A 151 -5.26 -11.04 8.26
C GLU A 151 -4.62 -11.14 6.86
N PRO A 152 -3.60 -10.32 6.51
CA PRO A 152 -2.86 -10.48 5.26
C PRO A 152 -2.11 -11.82 5.16
N ALA A 153 -1.54 -12.32 6.27
CA ALA A 153 -0.80 -13.58 6.27
C ALA A 153 -1.70 -14.79 5.99
N ILE A 154 -2.91 -14.83 6.57
CA ILE A 154 -3.92 -15.87 6.30
C ILE A 154 -4.33 -15.83 4.83
N ALA A 155 -4.75 -14.65 4.33
CA ALA A 155 -5.17 -14.51 2.94
C ALA A 155 -4.03 -14.86 1.97
N PHE A 156 -2.80 -14.45 2.25
CA PHE A 156 -1.64 -14.80 1.42
C PHE A 156 -1.42 -16.31 1.34
N ARG A 157 -1.53 -17.06 2.45
CA ARG A 157 -1.38 -18.52 2.42
C ARG A 157 -2.38 -19.17 1.47
N VAL A 158 -3.64 -18.73 1.50
CA VAL A 158 -4.70 -19.21 0.60
C VAL A 158 -4.39 -18.87 -0.86
N PHE A 159 -4.05 -17.61 -1.16
CA PHE A 159 -3.74 -17.18 -2.53
C PHE A 159 -2.44 -17.78 -3.08
N LYS A 160 -1.43 -18.02 -2.23
CA LYS A 160 -0.20 -18.72 -2.61
C LYS A 160 -0.51 -20.13 -3.10
N GLU A 161 -1.33 -20.87 -2.35
CA GLU A 161 -1.73 -22.22 -2.74
C GLU A 161 -2.51 -22.23 -4.07
N LEU A 162 -3.46 -21.29 -4.23
CA LEU A 162 -4.23 -21.13 -5.46
C LEU A 162 -3.34 -20.84 -6.67
N LEU A 163 -2.37 -19.94 -6.52
CA LEU A 163 -1.40 -19.61 -7.59
C LEU A 163 -0.51 -20.81 -7.95
N VAL A 164 -0.04 -21.57 -6.95
CA VAL A 164 0.76 -22.79 -7.18
C VAL A 164 -0.03 -23.82 -7.95
N LYS A 165 -1.31 -24.02 -7.58
CA LYS A 165 -2.21 -24.94 -8.27
C LYS A 165 -2.49 -24.50 -9.71
N LYS A 166 -2.72 -23.21 -9.94
CA LYS A 166 -3.10 -22.65 -11.25
C LYS A 166 -1.94 -22.55 -12.24
N TYR A 167 -0.78 -22.05 -11.80
CA TYR A 167 0.34 -21.74 -12.69
C TYR A 167 1.52 -22.71 -12.56
N GLY A 168 1.53 -23.58 -11.54
CA GLY A 168 2.60 -24.52 -11.27
C GLY A 168 3.83 -23.89 -10.60
N LYS A 169 4.56 -24.68 -9.80
CA LYS A 169 5.73 -24.21 -9.01
C LYS A 169 6.82 -23.55 -9.87
N LYS A 170 7.08 -24.06 -11.09
CA LYS A 170 8.13 -23.54 -12.00
C LYS A 170 7.80 -22.18 -12.64
N LYS A 171 6.54 -21.76 -12.72
CA LYS A 171 6.19 -20.38 -13.13
C LYS A 171 6.28 -19.39 -11.97
N LEU A 172 6.37 -19.90 -10.74
CA LEU A 172 6.47 -19.13 -9.50
C LEU A 172 7.90 -19.05 -8.96
N THR A 173 8.92 -19.56 -9.67
CA THR A 173 10.32 -19.53 -9.21
C THR A 173 10.94 -18.13 -9.14
N ASN A 174 10.20 -17.08 -9.49
CA ASN A 174 10.57 -15.69 -9.22
C ASN A 174 9.83 -15.09 -8.01
N VAL A 175 9.21 -15.91 -7.17
CA VAL A 175 8.69 -15.49 -5.86
C VAL A 175 9.81 -15.64 -4.82
N SER A 176 10.97 -15.02 -5.07
CA SER A 176 11.91 -14.67 -4.02
C SER A 176 11.41 -13.40 -3.34
N THR A 177 11.63 -13.28 -2.04
CA THR A 177 11.21 -12.18 -1.15
C THR A 177 11.92 -10.84 -1.44
N GLN A 178 12.24 -10.55 -2.70
CA GLN A 178 12.99 -9.37 -3.12
C GLN A 178 12.33 -8.71 -4.31
N GLN A 179 11.95 -7.44 -4.11
CA GLN A 179 11.65 -6.43 -5.13
C GLN A 179 10.46 -6.69 -6.08
N LEU A 180 9.79 -5.58 -6.40
CA LEU A 180 8.90 -5.42 -7.54
C LEU A 180 9.56 -5.98 -8.81
N THR A 181 9.23 -7.24 -9.13
CA THR A 181 9.50 -7.83 -10.43
C THR A 181 8.24 -8.55 -10.86
N ALA A 182 7.60 -8.01 -11.89
CA ALA A 182 6.37 -8.54 -12.43
C ALA A 182 6.61 -9.93 -13.02
N LYS A 183 6.04 -10.95 -12.36
CA LYS A 183 5.50 -12.13 -13.07
C LYS A 183 4.55 -13.07 -12.31
N LYS A 184 4.04 -12.74 -11.10
CA LYS A 184 2.73 -13.23 -10.54
C LYS A 184 2.55 -13.12 -9.02
N VAL A 185 3.57 -12.72 -8.25
CA VAL A 185 3.40 -12.40 -6.82
C VAL A 185 4.31 -11.23 -6.48
N LEU A 186 3.73 -10.11 -6.05
CA LEU A 186 4.49 -9.04 -5.41
C LEU A 186 4.43 -9.25 -3.89
N LEU A 187 5.56 -9.61 -3.28
CA LEU A 187 5.66 -9.84 -1.84
C LEU A 187 6.67 -8.87 -1.21
N ARG A 188 6.25 -8.11 -0.19
CA ARG A 188 7.18 -7.55 0.81
C ARG A 188 7.00 -8.29 2.13
N LEU A 189 8.07 -8.93 2.59
CA LEU A 189 8.18 -9.57 3.90
C LEU A 189 9.63 -9.39 4.39
N LYS A 190 9.86 -8.49 5.35
CA LYS A 190 11.05 -8.52 6.22
C LYS A 190 10.99 -7.51 7.37
N GLN A 191 11.13 -8.02 8.60
CA GLN A 191 11.75 -7.32 9.73
C GLN A 191 13.19 -7.84 9.91
N MET A 192 14.15 -6.96 10.21
CA MET A 192 15.45 -7.31 10.79
C MET A 192 15.78 -6.33 11.94
N PRO A 193 16.64 -6.73 12.91
CA PRO A 193 16.79 -6.05 14.20
C PRO A 193 17.59 -4.75 14.12
N THR A 194 17.37 -3.88 15.11
CA THR A 194 18.05 -2.60 15.33
C THR A 194 19.55 -2.78 15.61
N VAL A 195 20.40 -2.08 14.85
CA VAL A 195 21.78 -1.77 15.23
C VAL A 195 22.11 -0.31 14.83
N GLY A 196 22.31 0.55 15.83
CA GLY A 196 23.18 1.74 15.75
C GLY A 196 22.71 2.98 14.95
N LYS A 197 22.24 3.99 15.69
CA LYS A 197 22.21 5.47 15.52
C LYS A 197 22.18 6.20 14.16
N HIS A 198 22.20 5.58 13.00
CA HIS A 198 21.97 6.25 11.71
C HIS A 198 21.06 5.36 10.85
N LEU A 199 19.82 5.80 10.62
CA LEU A 199 18.84 5.07 9.80
C LEU A 199 19.19 5.23 8.31
N TRP A 200 20.05 4.34 7.81
CA TRP A 200 20.26 4.13 6.39
C TRP A 200 19.48 2.89 5.96
N PHE A 201 18.53 3.04 5.03
CA PHE A 201 17.80 1.90 4.45
C PHE A 201 18.74 1.09 3.57
N GLN A 202 19.27 -0.02 4.10
CA GLN A 202 20.06 -0.98 3.33
C GLN A 202 19.30 -2.31 3.22
N MET A 203 19.01 -2.71 1.98
CA MET A 203 18.29 -3.94 1.63
C MET A 203 19.20 -5.16 1.77
N THR A 204 18.78 -6.19 2.52
CA THR A 204 19.44 -7.50 2.53
C THR A 204 18.41 -8.62 2.33
N SER A 205 18.81 -9.74 1.72
CA SER A 205 18.03 -10.98 1.52
C SER A 205 17.77 -11.71 2.84
N VAL A 206 16.60 -12.34 3.04
CA VAL A 206 16.42 -13.45 4.00
C VAL A 206 15.81 -14.57 3.20
N ASP A 207 16.45 -15.72 3.33
CA ASP A 207 16.06 -17.00 2.80
C ASP A 207 14.75 -17.47 3.45
N ALA A 208 13.78 -17.84 2.61
CA ALA A 208 12.47 -18.34 3.03
C ALA A 208 12.46 -19.87 3.22
N SER A 209 13.61 -20.55 3.14
CA SER A 209 13.76 -21.98 3.43
C SER A 209 13.43 -22.38 4.89
N GLN A 210 13.13 -21.40 5.76
CA GLN A 210 12.80 -21.61 7.18
C GLN A 210 11.29 -21.55 7.51
N TYR A 211 10.39 -21.47 6.52
CA TYR A 211 8.92 -21.51 6.74
C TYR A 211 8.16 -22.38 5.74
#